data_AF-A0A3A4VLE2-F1
#
_entry.id   AF-A0A3A4VLE2-F1
#
_cell.length_a   1.000
_cell.length_b   1.000
_cell.length_c   1.000
_cell.angle_alpha   90.00
_cell.angle_beta   90.00
_cell.angle_gamma   90.00
#
_symmetry.space_group_name_H-M   'P 1'
#
loop_
_entity.id
_entity.type
_entity.pdbx_description
1 polymer ?
#
loop_
_entity_poly.entity_id
_entity_poly.type
_entity_poly.pdbx_seq_one_letter_code
_entity_poly.pdbx_strand_id
1 'polypeptide(L)'
;MAAIEAQEFADIAFVQQDLQKAYDILSGGMKKGYSPEEFTGILVKMHPTGYPSKVTATEYEPILGQPAMNIFLEGQTEKENFYYRFVMEGTSDKGYKVAGFFRGNGPYPDSPMRQPLNNIPENKISQ
;
A
#
# COMPACT_ATOMS: atom_id res chain seq x y z
N MET A 1 -12.14 -1.52 -0.66
CA MET A 1 -11.65 -0.47 -1.62
C MET A 1 -10.14 -0.52 -1.63
N ALA A 2 -9.46 -0.34 -2.77
CA ALA A 2 -8.00 -0.53 -2.86
C ALA A 2 -7.20 0.25 -1.81
N ALA A 3 -7.60 1.48 -1.48
CA ALA A 3 -6.94 2.27 -0.45
C ALA A 3 -7.10 1.71 0.98
N ILE A 4 -8.27 1.15 1.31
CA ILE A 4 -8.51 0.48 2.60
C ILE A 4 -7.61 -0.75 2.69
N GLU A 5 -7.60 -1.60 1.66
CA GLU A 5 -6.76 -2.82 1.63
C GLU A 5 -5.27 -2.48 1.71
N ALA A 6 -4.85 -1.41 1.02
CA ALA A 6 -3.47 -0.92 1.06
C ALA A 6 -3.09 -0.42 2.46
N GLN A 7 -3.96 0.38 3.10
CA GLN A 7 -3.69 0.87 4.44
C GLN A 7 -3.70 -0.28 5.46
N GLU A 8 -4.63 -1.23 5.35
CA GLU A 8 -4.67 -2.41 6.22
C GLU A 8 -3.38 -3.23 6.09
N PHE A 9 -2.90 -3.48 4.87
CA PHE A 9 -1.61 -4.12 4.68
C PHE A 9 -0.48 -3.33 5.33
N ALA A 10 -0.42 -2.01 5.13
CA ALA A 10 0.62 -1.18 5.72
C ALA A 10 0.55 -1.15 7.26
N ASP A 11 -0.65 -1.11 7.85
CA ASP A 11 -0.86 -1.18 9.29
C ASP A 11 -0.35 -2.52 9.85
N ILE A 12 -0.68 -3.64 9.19
CA ILE A 12 -0.20 -4.97 9.61
C ILE A 12 1.32 -5.09 9.44
N ALA A 13 1.84 -4.73 8.27
CA ALA A 13 3.22 -4.97 7.89
C ALA A 13 4.21 -4.00 8.57
N PHE A 14 3.85 -2.71 8.64
CA PHE A 14 4.80 -1.66 9.03
C PHE A 14 4.55 -1.17 10.44
N VAL A 15 3.30 -1.10 10.91
CA VAL A 15 2.99 -0.61 12.26
C VAL A 15 2.99 -1.78 13.26
N GLN A 16 2.17 -2.79 13.02
CA GLN A 16 2.05 -3.98 13.89
C GLN A 16 3.24 -4.93 13.72
N GLN A 17 3.93 -4.87 12.57
CA GLN A 17 5.05 -5.73 12.21
C GLN A 17 4.69 -7.23 12.24
N ASP A 18 3.43 -7.58 11.96
CA ASP A 18 2.99 -8.97 11.78
C ASP A 18 3.29 -9.40 10.34
N LEU A 19 4.56 -9.75 10.10
CA LEU A 19 5.09 -10.02 8.77
C LEU A 19 4.48 -11.27 8.14
N GLN A 20 4.10 -12.26 8.96
CA GLN A 20 3.44 -13.47 8.47
C GLN A 20 2.05 -13.12 7.94
N LYS A 21 1.24 -12.39 8.72
CA LYS A 21 -0.08 -11.98 8.28
C LYS A 21 -0.02 -11.04 7.08
N ALA A 22 0.94 -10.11 7.06
CA ALA A 22 1.18 -9.25 5.91
C ALA A 22 1.51 -10.05 4.65
N TYR A 23 2.38 -11.06 4.75
CA TYR A 23 2.67 -11.96 3.64
C TYR A 23 1.40 -12.70 3.19
N ASP A 24 0.57 -13.16 4.12
CA ASP A 24 -0.62 -13.94 3.82
C ASP A 24 -1.70 -13.20 3.02
N ILE A 25 -1.74 -11.87 3.09
CA ILE A 25 -2.70 -11.04 2.34
C ILE A 25 -2.12 -10.47 1.02
N LEU A 26 -0.85 -10.78 0.70
CA LEU A 26 -0.26 -10.44 -0.60
C LEU A 26 -1.03 -11.07 -1.76
N SER A 27 -0.86 -10.44 -2.92
CA SER A 27 -1.35 -11.00 -4.17
C SER A 27 -0.68 -12.33 -4.50
N GLY A 28 -1.39 -13.18 -5.27
CA GLY A 28 -0.85 -14.47 -5.69
C GLY A 28 0.39 -14.33 -6.59
N GLY A 29 0.52 -13.23 -7.32
CA GLY A 29 1.71 -12.90 -8.10
C GLY A 29 2.92 -12.65 -7.20
N MET A 30 2.77 -11.79 -6.17
CA MET A 30 3.85 -11.50 -5.23
C MET A 30 4.31 -12.72 -4.45
N LYS A 31 3.37 -13.56 -3.96
CA LYS A 31 3.69 -14.80 -3.25
C LYS A 31 4.45 -15.83 -4.09
N LYS A 32 4.36 -15.75 -5.42
CA LYS A 32 5.14 -16.62 -6.33
C LYS A 32 6.57 -16.10 -6.54
N GLY A 33 6.78 -14.79 -6.36
CA GLY A 33 8.07 -14.13 -6.59
C GLY A 33 8.98 -14.09 -5.36
N TYR A 34 8.44 -14.26 -4.16
CA TYR A 34 9.18 -14.13 -2.91
C TYR A 34 8.76 -15.19 -1.90
N SER A 35 9.73 -15.80 -1.21
CA SER A 35 9.45 -16.55 0.01
C SER A 35 9.06 -15.61 1.17
N PRO A 36 8.43 -16.12 2.25
CA PRO A 36 8.16 -15.34 3.46
C PRO A 36 9.42 -14.66 4.04
N GLU A 37 10.57 -15.34 3.98
CA GLU A 37 11.85 -14.83 4.48
C GLU A 37 12.38 -13.70 3.59
N GLU A 38 12.30 -13.84 2.27
CA GLU A 38 12.70 -12.80 1.32
C GLU A 38 11.82 -11.55 1.48
N PHE A 39 10.51 -11.75 1.61
CA PHE A 39 9.54 -10.70 1.90
C PHE A 39 9.90 -9.94 3.18
N THR A 40 10.17 -10.66 4.27
CA THR A 40 10.62 -10.07 5.55
C THR A 40 11.90 -9.24 5.35
N GLY A 41 12.87 -9.78 4.62
CA GLY A 41 14.11 -9.09 4.30
C GLY A 41 13.91 -7.78 3.52
N ILE A 42 12.92 -7.73 2.62
CA ILE A 42 12.55 -6.50 1.91
C ILE A 42 11.97 -5.47 2.88
N LEU A 43 11.04 -5.88 3.74
CA LEU A 43 10.39 -4.97 4.69
C LEU A 43 11.37 -4.34 5.69
N VAL A 44 12.33 -5.12 6.20
CA VAL A 44 13.39 -4.60 7.07
C VAL A 44 14.27 -3.58 6.33
N LYS A 45 14.66 -3.89 5.09
CA LYS A 45 15.47 -2.98 4.26
C LYS A 45 14.75 -1.68 3.91
N MET A 46 13.41 -1.70 3.86
CA MET A 46 12.62 -0.49 3.67
C MET A 46 12.61 0.41 4.90
N HIS A 47 12.99 -0.07 6.09
CA HIS A 47 12.84 0.65 7.36
C HIS A 47 14.16 0.73 8.14
N PRO A 48 15.27 1.22 7.54
CA PRO A 48 16.58 1.20 8.19
C PRO A 48 16.66 2.12 9.43
N THR A 49 15.81 3.13 9.51
CA THR A 49 15.76 4.13 10.59
C THR A 49 14.65 3.84 11.61
N GLY A 50 13.87 2.78 11.40
CA GLY A 50 12.69 2.46 12.18
C GLY A 50 11.42 2.40 11.34
N TYR A 51 10.31 2.15 12.02
CA TYR A 51 8.99 1.90 11.42
C TYR A 51 8.00 3.02 11.76
N PRO A 52 6.99 3.27 10.90
CA PRO A 52 5.93 4.22 11.22
C PRO A 52 5.10 3.75 12.42
N SER A 53 4.63 4.69 13.25
CA SER A 53 3.65 4.41 14.31
C SER A 53 2.20 4.51 13.81
N LYS A 54 1.99 5.15 12.66
CA LYS A 54 0.71 5.25 11.95
C LYS A 54 0.98 5.33 10.46
N VAL A 55 0.10 4.74 9.66
CA VAL A 55 0.06 4.93 8.21
C VAL A 55 -1.32 5.41 7.78
N THR A 56 -1.38 6.17 6.70
CA THR A 56 -2.64 6.67 6.13
C THR A 56 -2.53 6.70 4.62
N ALA A 57 -3.49 6.09 3.93
CA ALA A 57 -3.60 6.24 2.49
C ALA A 57 -4.10 7.67 2.17
N THR A 58 -3.49 8.34 1.20
CA THR A 58 -3.78 9.75 0.88
C THR A 58 -4.37 9.91 -0.52
N GLU A 59 -3.80 9.20 -1.49
CA GLU A 59 -4.09 9.39 -2.91
C GLU A 59 -4.09 8.06 -3.66
N TYR A 60 -4.70 8.05 -4.85
CA TYR A 60 -4.64 6.92 -5.78
C TYR A 60 -4.38 7.38 -7.21
N GLU A 61 -3.87 6.46 -8.02
CA GLU A 61 -3.64 6.67 -9.45
C GLU A 61 -3.89 5.36 -10.21
N PRO A 62 -4.93 5.27 -11.05
CA PRO A 62 -5.19 4.09 -11.86
C PRO A 62 -4.03 3.77 -12.83
N ILE A 63 -3.72 2.50 -13.04
CA ILE A 63 -2.74 2.08 -14.04
C ILE A 63 -3.48 1.81 -15.35
N LEU A 64 -3.23 2.64 -16.38
CA LEU A 64 -3.94 2.54 -17.65
C LEU A 64 -3.78 1.17 -18.31
N GLY A 65 -4.90 0.61 -18.76
CA GLY A 65 -4.94 -0.70 -19.44
C GLY A 65 -4.74 -1.90 -18.50
N GLN A 66 -4.65 -1.70 -17.19
CA GLN A 66 -4.49 -2.77 -16.21
C GLN A 66 -5.60 -2.72 -15.15
N PRO A 67 -6.08 -3.86 -14.65
CA PRO A 67 -6.94 -3.91 -13.46
C PRO A 67 -6.07 -3.70 -12.22
N ALA A 68 -5.48 -2.50 -12.10
CA ALA A 68 -4.57 -2.15 -11.03
C ALA A 68 -4.56 -0.63 -10.80
N MET A 69 -4.12 -0.23 -9.62
CA MET A 69 -3.88 1.17 -9.28
C MET A 69 -2.72 1.31 -8.31
N ASN A 70 -2.05 2.45 -8.36
CA ASN A 70 -1.17 2.88 -7.29
C ASN A 70 -2.01 3.47 -6.17
N ILE A 71 -1.68 3.13 -4.93
CA ILE A 71 -2.12 3.82 -3.73
C ILE A 71 -0.89 4.47 -3.10
N PHE A 72 -1.00 5.75 -2.78
CA PHE A 72 0.03 6.49 -2.06
C PHE A 72 -0.35 6.54 -0.59
N LEU A 73 0.62 6.26 0.28
CA LEU A 73 0.43 6.29 1.72
C LEU A 73 1.54 7.10 2.37
N GLU A 74 1.17 7.76 3.45
CA GLU A 74 2.11 8.43 4.34
C GLU A 74 2.14 7.70 5.69
N GLY A 75 3.33 7.31 6.10
CA GLY A 75 3.63 6.85 7.45
C GLY A 75 4.23 7.98 8.28
N GLN A 76 3.99 7.97 9.58
CA GLN A 76 4.51 9.00 10.48
C GLN A 76 5.05 8.37 11.76
N THR A 77 6.08 8.99 12.30
CA THR A 77 6.52 8.91 13.70
C THR A 77 6.64 10.33 14.24
N GLU A 78 7.03 10.51 15.50
CA GLU A 78 7.32 11.84 16.04
C GLU A 78 8.49 12.57 15.34
N LYS A 79 9.34 11.83 14.59
CA LYS A 79 10.62 12.34 14.08
C LYS A 79 10.77 12.22 12.56
N GLU A 80 9.98 11.38 11.91
CA GLU A 80 10.16 11.00 10.51
C GLU A 80 8.83 10.74 9.83
N ASN A 81 8.72 11.20 8.57
CA ASN A 81 7.66 10.83 7.65
C ASN A 81 8.16 9.77 6.67
N PHE A 82 7.30 8.83 6.34
CA PHE A 82 7.53 7.74 5.42
C PHE A 82 6.60 7.92 4.23
N TYR A 83 7.12 7.81 3.02
CA TYR A 83 6.32 7.97 1.81
C TYR A 83 6.31 6.65 1.06
N TYR A 84 5.11 6.07 0.89
CA TYR A 84 4.93 4.76 0.28
C TYR A 84 4.10 4.86 -0.99
N ARG A 85 4.37 3.94 -1.91
CA ARG A 85 3.52 3.67 -3.06
C ARG A 85 3.30 2.17 -3.16
N PHE A 86 2.05 1.75 -3.11
CA PHE A 86 1.65 0.36 -3.31
C PHE A 86 0.98 0.19 -4.67
N VAL A 87 1.34 -0.87 -5.37
CA VAL A 87 0.61 -1.34 -6.54
C VAL A 87 -0.44 -2.33 -6.04
N MET A 88 -1.70 -1.99 -6.25
CA MET A 88 -2.85 -2.81 -5.89
C MET A 88 -3.39 -3.44 -7.17
N GLU A 89 -3.33 -4.76 -7.30
CA GLU A 89 -3.94 -5.49 -8.41
C GLU A 89 -5.34 -5.96 -8.04
N GLY A 90 -6.27 -5.89 -8.99
CA GLY A 90 -7.64 -6.32 -8.82
C GLY A 90 -8.66 -5.29 -9.29
N THR A 91 -9.90 -5.53 -8.91
CA THR A 91 -11.06 -4.73 -9.32
C THR A 91 -12.03 -4.64 -8.15
N SER A 92 -12.96 -3.68 -8.18
CA SER A 92 -13.91 -3.48 -7.07
C SER A 92 -14.79 -4.71 -6.79
N ASP A 93 -15.08 -5.53 -7.81
CA ASP A 93 -15.88 -6.76 -7.71
C ASP A 93 -15.08 -7.97 -7.20
N LYS A 94 -13.77 -8.02 -7.45
CA LYS A 94 -12.90 -9.16 -7.07
C LYS A 94 -12.04 -8.90 -5.83
N GLY A 95 -12.06 -7.66 -5.34
CA GLY A 95 -11.14 -7.19 -4.31
C GLY A 95 -9.79 -6.80 -4.91
N TYR A 96 -9.02 -6.07 -4.11
CA TYR A 96 -7.67 -5.63 -4.43
C TYR A 96 -6.68 -6.34 -3.52
N LYS A 97 -5.48 -6.63 -4.05
CA LYS A 97 -4.36 -7.18 -3.26
C LYS A 97 -3.07 -6.47 -3.60
N VAL A 98 -2.15 -6.44 -2.65
CA VAL A 98 -0.84 -5.81 -2.81
C VAL A 98 0.01 -6.67 -3.76
N ALA A 99 0.30 -6.11 -4.95
CA ALA A 99 1.13 -6.70 -5.99
C ALA A 99 2.54 -6.09 -6.03
N GLY A 100 2.78 -5.03 -5.27
CA GLY A 100 4.10 -4.41 -5.12
C GLY A 100 4.04 -3.25 -4.14
N PHE A 101 5.16 -2.94 -3.50
CA PHE A 101 5.25 -1.86 -2.54
C PHE A 101 6.64 -1.23 -2.57
N PHE A 102 6.68 0.09 -2.42
CA PHE A 102 7.89 0.89 -2.55
C PHE A 102 7.91 1.96 -1.46
N ARG A 103 9.10 2.33 -1.00
CA ARG A 103 9.34 3.48 -0.14
C ARG A 103 10.17 4.52 -0.89
N GLY A 104 9.70 5.77 -0.89
CA GLY A 104 10.46 6.93 -1.35
C GLY A 104 11.27 7.57 -0.23
N ASN A 105 12.32 8.31 -0.61
CA ASN A 105 13.09 9.17 0.30
C ASN A 105 12.38 10.51 0.60
N GLY A 106 11.21 10.72 -0.02
CA GLY A 106 10.39 11.93 0.06
C GLY A 106 9.05 11.69 -0.65
N PRO A 107 8.17 12.70 -0.70
CA PRO A 107 6.90 12.60 -1.41
C PRO A 107 7.09 12.18 -2.86
N TYR A 108 6.20 11.32 -3.38
CA TYR A 108 6.22 10.94 -4.78
C TYR A 108 5.80 12.13 -5.66
N PRO A 109 6.45 12.37 -6.82
CA PRO A 109 6.15 13.51 -7.68
C PRO A 109 4.70 13.46 -8.15
N ASP A 110 4.09 14.63 -8.35
CA ASP A 110 2.70 14.76 -8.79
C ASP A 110 2.48 14.15 -10.18
N SER A 111 1.25 13.69 -10.41
CA SER A 111 0.77 13.18 -11.70
C SER A 111 -0.62 13.74 -11.99
N PRO A 112 -0.94 14.12 -13.25
CA PRO A 112 -2.29 14.54 -13.62
C PRO A 112 -3.36 13.46 -13.38
N MET A 113 -2.96 12.19 -13.26
CA MET A 113 -3.84 11.07 -12.97
C MET A 113 -3.99 10.77 -11.48
N ARG A 114 -3.19 11.43 -10.63
CA ARG A 114 -3.27 11.26 -9.19
C ARG A 114 -4.50 11.99 -8.65
N GLN A 115 -5.26 11.29 -7.82
CA GLN A 115 -6.51 11.77 -7.25
C GLN A 115 -6.50 11.58 -5.73
N PRO A 116 -6.96 12.58 -4.94
CA PRO A 116 -7.08 12.43 -3.50
C PRO A 116 -8.19 11.42 -3.18
N LEU A 117 -8.02 10.65 -2.11
CA LEU A 117 -9.01 9.64 -1.70
C LEU A 117 -10.34 10.25 -1.23
N ASN A 118 -10.35 11.52 -0.86
CA ASN A 118 -11.57 12.25 -0.49
C ASN A 118 -12.50 12.49 -1.70
N ASN A 119 -12.05 12.20 -2.92
CA ASN A 119 -12.86 12.27 -4.14
C ASN A 119 -13.52 10.93 -4.51
N ILE A 120 -13.48 9.91 -3.64
CA ILE A 120 -14.28 8.70 -3.85
C ILE A 120 -15.76 9.10 -3.65
N PRO A 121 -16.63 9.02 -4.68
CA PRO A 121 -18.03 9.33 -4.50
C PRO A 121 -18.62 8.42 -3.43
N GLU A 122 -19.21 9.00 -2.39
CA GLU A 122 -19.86 8.32 -1.25
C GLU A 122 -20.99 7.34 -1.67
N ASN A 123 -21.34 7.27 -2.95
CA ASN A 123 -22.56 6.63 -3.42
C ASN A 123 -22.45 5.12 -3.69
N LYS A 124 -21.69 4.38 -2.87
CA LYS A 124 -21.69 2.90 -2.83
C LYS A 124 -21.60 2.33 -1.39
N ILE A 125 -22.17 3.02 -0.40
CA ILE A 125 -22.29 2.50 0.98
C ILE A 125 -23.72 2.04 1.30
N SER A 126 -24.69 2.20 0.41
CA SER A 126 -26.04 1.64 0.63
C SER A 126 -26.76 1.36 -0.68
N GLN A 127 -26.69 0.11 -1.15
CA GLN A 127 -27.80 -0.63 -1.76
C GLN A 127 -27.63 -2.12 -1.48
#